data_AF-A0A348B0F6-F1
#
_entry.id   AF-A0A348B0F6-F1
#
_cell.length_a   1.000
_cell.length_b   1.000
_cell.length_c   1.000
_cell.angle_alpha   90.00
_cell.angle_beta   90.00
_cell.angle_gamma   90.00
#
_symmetry.space_group_name_H-M   'P 1'
#
loop_
_entity.id
_entity.type
_entity.pdbx_description
1 polymer ?
#
loop_
_entity_poly.entity_id
_entity_poly.type
_entity_poly.pdbx_seq_one_letter_code
_entity_poly.pdbx_strand_id
1 'polypeptide(L)'
;MMEDPDFKELRKFKGKVDVKGVESILQEVVSEIEMGSSVTNALIYVYSLHYSEVRSYRELFNVITKLMEKFAGKLGADNVANLIRDSLK
;
A
#
# COMPACT_ATOMS: atom_id res chain seq x y z
N MET A 1 -3.19 -17.53 9.40
CA MET A 1 -2.72 -16.12 9.39
C MET A 1 -3.60 -15.36 10.36
N MET A 2 -3.03 -14.79 11.43
CA MET A 2 -3.79 -13.90 12.33
C MET A 2 -4.28 -12.72 11.49
N GLU A 3 -5.60 -12.59 11.33
CA GLU A 3 -6.20 -11.46 10.62
C GLU A 3 -6.08 -10.22 11.50
N ASP A 4 -5.00 -9.45 11.32
CA ASP A 4 -4.90 -8.15 11.95
C ASP A 4 -6.12 -7.31 11.52
N PRO A 5 -6.94 -6.83 12.48
CA PRO A 5 -8.18 -6.11 12.19
C PRO A 5 -7.95 -4.88 11.29
N ASP A 6 -6.75 -4.30 11.29
CA ASP A 6 -6.42 -3.16 10.43
C ASP A 6 -6.42 -3.53 8.93
N PHE A 7 -6.07 -4.77 8.58
CA PHE A 7 -6.05 -5.24 7.19
C PHE A 7 -7.41 -5.72 6.69
N LYS A 8 -8.39 -5.95 7.59
CA LYS A 8 -9.75 -6.40 7.20
C LYS A 8 -10.45 -5.41 6.28
N GLU A 9 -10.13 -4.13 6.38
CA GLU A 9 -10.72 -3.09 5.53
C GLU A 9 -10.37 -3.28 4.05
N LEU A 10 -9.19 -3.84 3.73
CA LEU A 10 -8.79 -4.13 2.35
C LEU A 10 -9.71 -5.14 1.65
N ARG A 11 -10.36 -6.03 2.42
CA ARG A 11 -11.29 -7.03 1.87
C ARG A 11 -12.49 -6.42 1.16
N LYS A 12 -12.87 -5.18 1.49
CA LYS A 12 -13.95 -4.46 0.80
C LYS A 12 -13.65 -4.22 -0.69
N PHE A 13 -12.36 -4.21 -1.05
CA PHE A 13 -11.84 -3.93 -2.39
C PHE A 13 -11.46 -5.19 -3.17
N LYS A 14 -11.48 -6.37 -2.53
CA LYS A 14 -11.17 -7.65 -3.16
C LYS A 14 -12.04 -7.87 -4.41
N GLY A 15 -11.39 -8.18 -5.52
CA GLY A 15 -12.03 -8.42 -6.83
C GLY A 15 -12.61 -7.17 -7.51
N LYS A 16 -12.43 -5.97 -6.94
CA LYS A 16 -12.95 -4.70 -7.50
C LYS A 16 -11.86 -3.76 -8.03
N VAL A 17 -10.59 -4.13 -7.82
CA VAL A 17 -9.43 -3.31 -8.15
C VAL A 17 -8.42 -4.13 -8.94
N ASP A 18 -7.61 -3.46 -9.75
CA ASP A 18 -6.46 -4.09 -10.39
C ASP A 18 -5.36 -4.31 -9.35
N VAL A 19 -5.30 -5.54 -8.82
CA VAL A 19 -4.32 -5.93 -7.80
C VAL A 19 -2.89 -5.82 -8.34
N LYS A 20 -2.66 -6.07 -9.64
CA LYS A 20 -1.31 -5.97 -10.22
C LYS A 20 -0.85 -4.52 -10.29
N GLY A 21 -1.74 -3.60 -10.68
CA GLY A 21 -1.46 -2.17 -10.65
C GLY A 21 -1.13 -1.67 -9.25
N VAL A 22 -1.93 -2.08 -8.25
CA VAL A 22 -1.66 -1.74 -6.83
C VAL A 22 -0.32 -2.33 -6.35
N GLU A 23 -0.02 -3.57 -6.71
CA GLU A 23 1.26 -4.22 -6.37
C GLU A 23 2.46 -3.47 -6.98
N SER A 24 2.37 -3.04 -8.24
CA SER A 24 3.42 -2.23 -8.88
C SER A 24 3.67 -0.93 -8.12
N ILE A 25 2.61 -0.20 -7.78
CA ILE A 25 2.70 1.07 -7.04
C ILE A 25 3.32 0.84 -5.65
N LEU A 26 2.93 -0.24 -4.96
CA LEU A 26 3.50 -0.58 -3.66
C LEU A 26 4.99 -0.92 -3.75
N GLN A 27 5.43 -1.63 -4.79
CA GLN A 27 6.84 -1.96 -5.00
C GLN A 27 7.68 -0.71 -5.27
N GLU A 28 7.15 0.27 -6.01
CA GLU A 28 7.81 1.57 -6.17
C GLU A 28 7.93 2.32 -4.83
N VAL A 29 6.90 2.29 -3.99
CA VAL A 29 6.96 2.87 -2.63
C VAL A 29 8.03 2.17 -1.80
N VAL A 30 8.13 0.84 -1.86
CA VAL A 30 9.16 0.07 -1.15
C VAL A 30 10.55 0.47 -1.63
N SER A 31 10.76 0.56 -2.95
CA SER A 31 12.04 0.98 -3.53
C SER A 31 12.46 2.38 -3.05
N GLU A 32 11.54 3.35 -2.99
CA GLU A 32 11.83 4.68 -2.48
C GLU A 32 12.23 4.66 -0.99
N ILE A 33 11.57 3.85 -0.17
CA ILE A 33 11.91 3.67 1.24
C ILE A 33 13.30 3.05 1.38
N GLU A 34 13.64 2.06 0.56
CA GLU A 34 14.97 1.43 0.53
C GLU A 34 16.08 2.39 0.09
N MET A 35 15.75 3.35 -0.79
CA MET A 35 16.65 4.45 -1.17
C MET A 35 16.82 5.51 -0.08
N GLY A 36 16.12 5.38 1.06
CA GLY A 36 16.28 6.22 2.24
C GLY A 36 15.17 7.25 2.43
N SER A 37 14.11 7.25 1.61
CA SER A 37 12.94 8.09 1.84
C SER A 37 12.18 7.64 3.10
N SER A 38 11.59 8.60 3.81
CA SER A 38 10.59 8.26 4.83
C SER A 38 9.36 7.65 4.16
N VAL A 39 8.62 6.81 4.89
CA VAL A 39 7.38 6.18 4.39
C VAL A 39 6.42 7.23 3.82
N THR A 40 6.19 8.32 4.55
CA THR A 40 5.31 9.41 4.11
C THR A 40 5.81 10.07 2.83
N ASN A 41 7.11 10.36 2.72
CA ASN A 41 7.66 11.00 1.51
C ASN A 41 7.61 10.07 0.30
N ALA A 42 7.94 8.78 0.48
CA ALA A 42 7.83 7.77 -0.57
C ALA A 42 6.39 7.65 -1.09
N LEU A 43 5.40 7.60 -0.18
CA LEU A 43 3.98 7.56 -0.57
C LEU A 43 3.56 8.82 -1.33
N ILE A 44 3.94 10.02 -0.87
CA ILE A 44 3.64 11.28 -1.57
C ILE A 44 4.22 11.27 -2.98
N TYR A 45 5.51 10.92 -3.10
CA TYR A 45 6.21 10.91 -4.37
C TYR A 45 5.56 9.92 -5.35
N VAL A 46 5.45 8.65 -4.97
CA VAL A 46 4.91 7.61 -5.86
C VAL A 46 3.44 7.87 -6.18
N TYR A 47 2.62 8.30 -5.22
CA TYR A 47 1.22 8.63 -5.51
C TYR A 47 1.09 9.82 -6.47
N SER A 48 2.06 10.74 -6.48
CA SER A 48 2.06 11.83 -7.45
C SER A 48 2.36 11.35 -8.87
N LEU A 49 3.21 10.33 -9.02
CA LEU A 49 3.50 9.69 -10.31
C LEU A 49 2.31 8.89 -10.84
N HIS A 50 1.55 8.25 -9.94
CA HIS A 50 0.37 7.42 -10.25
C HIS A 50 -0.95 8.11 -9.89
N TYR A 51 -1.01 9.44 -10.08
CA TYR A 51 -2.12 10.25 -9.58
C TYR A 51 -3.49 9.79 -10.09
N SER A 52 -3.60 9.37 -11.35
CA SER A 52 -4.86 8.96 -11.96
C SER A 52 -5.44 7.69 -11.32
N GLU A 53 -4.59 6.70 -11.08
CA GLU A 53 -4.91 5.43 -10.43
C GLU A 53 -5.24 5.66 -8.96
N VAL A 54 -4.40 6.44 -8.26
CA VAL A 54 -4.60 6.78 -6.85
C VAL A 54 -5.91 7.54 -6.64
N ARG A 55 -6.24 8.46 -7.55
CA ARG A 55 -7.50 9.20 -7.52
C ARG A 55 -8.70 8.28 -7.77
N SER A 56 -8.59 7.37 -8.74
CA SER A 56 -9.66 6.42 -9.09
C SER A 56 -10.01 5.49 -7.93
N TYR A 57 -9.00 5.09 -7.14
CA TYR A 57 -9.17 4.19 -5.98
C TYR A 57 -8.81 4.87 -4.65
N ARG A 58 -9.21 6.14 -4.48
CA ARG A 58 -8.79 6.98 -3.35
C ARG A 58 -9.01 6.34 -1.98
N GLU A 59 -10.15 5.68 -1.78
CA GLU A 59 -10.45 5.03 -0.49
C GLU A 59 -9.47 3.89 -0.18
N LEU A 60 -9.15 3.07 -1.18
CA LEU A 60 -8.14 2.01 -1.05
C LEU A 60 -6.77 2.59 -0.70
N PHE A 61 -6.30 3.59 -1.45
CA PHE A 61 -4.96 4.16 -1.23
C PHE A 61 -4.84 4.91 0.11
N ASN A 62 -5.94 5.48 0.63
CA ASN A 62 -5.97 6.01 1.99
C ASN A 62 -5.78 4.91 3.05
N VAL A 63 -6.39 3.74 2.85
CA VAL A 63 -6.21 2.59 3.76
C VAL A 63 -4.78 2.08 3.68
N ILE A 64 -4.23 1.95 2.46
CA ILE A 64 -2.83 1.58 2.22
C ILE A 64 -1.88 2.53 2.94
N THR A 65 -2.07 3.85 2.82
CA THR A 65 -1.24 4.85 3.51
C THR A 65 -1.23 4.61 5.02
N LYS A 66 -2.40 4.45 5.65
CA LYS A 66 -2.49 4.19 7.09
C LYS A 66 -1.74 2.92 7.49
N LEU A 67 -1.86 1.85 6.70
CA LEU A 67 -1.19 0.58 6.97
C LEU A 67 0.33 0.72 6.83
N MET A 68 0.81 1.37 5.76
CA MET A 68 2.23 1.62 5.53
C MET A 68 2.84 2.45 6.66
N GLU A 69 2.22 3.58 7.03
CA GLU A 69 2.72 4.43 8.12
C GLU A 69 2.72 3.72 9.48
N LYS A 70 1.70 2.91 9.76
CA LYS A 70 1.55 2.21 11.04
C LYS A 70 2.53 1.03 11.19
N PHE A 71 2.79 0.32 10.09
CA PHE A 71 3.45 -0.99 10.15
C PHE A 71 4.81 -1.06 9.46
N ALA A 72 5.13 -0.22 8.48
CA ALA A 72 6.38 -0.37 7.71
C ALA A 72 7.62 -0.26 8.61
N GLY A 73 7.62 0.61 9.62
CA GLY A 73 8.73 0.73 10.58
C GLY A 73 8.87 -0.46 11.54
N LYS A 74 7.83 -1.30 11.69
CA LYS A 74 7.83 -2.46 12.60
C LYS A 74 8.03 -3.78 11.89
N LEU A 75 7.42 -3.93 10.72
CA LEU A 75 7.39 -5.16 9.94
C LEU A 75 8.32 -5.12 8.74
N GLY A 76 8.81 -3.95 8.34
CA GLY A 76 9.47 -3.72 7.06
C GLY A 76 8.44 -3.39 5.97
N ALA A 77 8.78 -2.44 5.09
CA ALA A 77 7.87 -1.95 4.05
C ALA A 77 7.44 -3.06 3.06
N ASP A 78 8.37 -3.91 2.64
CA ASP A 78 8.09 -5.04 1.73
C ASP A 78 7.09 -6.04 2.34
N ASN A 79 7.25 -6.38 3.62
CA ASN A 79 6.31 -7.27 4.32
C ASN A 79 4.90 -6.66 4.40
N VAL A 80 4.79 -5.35 4.65
CA VAL A 80 3.49 -4.66 4.65
C VAL A 80 2.88 -4.66 3.25
N ALA A 81 3.67 -4.37 2.21
CA ALA A 81 3.21 -4.43 0.82
C ALA A 81 2.67 -5.83 0.44
N ASN A 82 3.38 -6.88 0.84
CA ASN A 82 2.96 -8.27 0.63
C ASN A 82 1.64 -8.58 1.36
N LEU A 83 1.49 -8.16 2.61
CA LEU A 83 0.24 -8.34 3.38
C LEU A 83 -0.95 -7.59 2.76
N ILE A 84 -0.71 -6.37 2.24
CA ILE A 84 -1.73 -5.59 1.53
C ILE A 84 -2.17 -6.34 0.27
N ARG A 85 -1.22 -6.77 -0.57
CA ARG A 85 -1.49 -7.54 -1.79
C ARG A 85 -2.30 -8.79 -1.48
N ASP A 86 -1.88 -9.57 -0.49
CA ASP A 86 -2.53 -10.83 -0.15
C ASP A 86 -3.93 -10.62 0.43
N SER A 87 -4.19 -9.45 1.04
CA SER A 87 -5.53 -9.06 1.51
C SER A 87 -6.47 -8.60 0.38
N LEU A 88 -5.92 -8.18 -0.76
CA LEU A 88 -6.67 -7.76 -1.96
C LEU A 88 -6.95 -8.91 -2.94
N LYS A 89 -6.18 -10.00 -2.85
CA LYS A 89 -6.41 -11.27 -3.56
C LYS A 89 -7.58 -12.04 -2.97
#